data_AF-A0A2D8LD65-F1
#
_entry.id   AF-A0A2D8LD65-F1
#
_cell.length_a   1.000
_cell.length_b   1.000
_cell.length_c   1.000
_cell.angle_alpha   90.00
_cell.angle_beta   90.00
_cell.angle_gamma   90.00
#
_symmetry.space_group_name_H-M   'P 1'
#
loop_
_entity.id
_entity.type
_entity.pdbx_description
1 polymer ?
#
loop_
_entity_poly.entity_id
_entity_poly.type
_entity_poly.pdbx_seq_one_letter_code
_entity_poly.pdbx_strand_id
1 'polypeptide(L)'
;EIAKIANLPLHLTHYYQKMMYVHSKNIANGRHTDYLGLVENAIESGMDVTFDCYTYAYSGTTLTIILPNWSKDGGPEKLMQHLQSTNSRKKIAKEINKTFPTTWLTNFKKPHNKKYDGLSVNEIAEMRNQEPVTVLLDLLVDENLGISFVGLGGNPQTLPEFVKHPAGMIASDSILFGDHPSPRTFGTFTKIISEYARDDQFLTLENGIRKMSSFPAQRLGLKNKGLILNNYDADVIVFDLPKVNVPATKANPRQLSEGIEQVIVNGQFVIKDSEHTGNLPGKAIRRGRDS
;
A
#
# COMPACT_ATOMS: atom_id res chain seq x y z
N GLU A 1 18.99 13.94 -7.79
CA GLU A 1 20.24 14.05 -7.01
C GLU A 1 20.89 12.73 -6.63
N ILE A 2 20.46 12.00 -5.58
CA ILE A 2 21.19 10.80 -5.10
C ILE A 2 21.46 9.80 -6.22
N ALA A 3 20.42 9.39 -6.95
CA ALA A 3 20.55 8.46 -8.07
C ALA A 3 21.45 8.99 -9.21
N LYS A 4 21.42 10.30 -9.46
CA LYS A 4 22.22 10.98 -10.49
C LYS A 4 23.71 10.96 -10.13
N ILE A 5 24.04 11.31 -8.89
CA ILE A 5 25.42 11.31 -8.38
C ILE A 5 25.98 9.87 -8.34
N ALA A 6 25.16 8.91 -7.92
CA ALA A 6 25.56 7.52 -7.82
C ALA A 6 25.54 6.78 -9.17
N ASN A 7 24.99 7.38 -10.23
CA ASN A 7 24.71 6.73 -11.51
C ASN A 7 23.95 5.40 -11.35
N LEU A 8 22.88 5.43 -10.56
CA LEU A 8 22.05 4.26 -10.24
C LEU A 8 20.61 4.44 -10.73
N PRO A 9 19.92 3.34 -11.10
CA PRO A 9 18.49 3.37 -11.33
C PRO A 9 17.69 3.84 -10.11
N LEU A 10 16.67 4.67 -10.32
CA LEU A 10 15.76 5.17 -9.29
C LEU A 10 14.38 4.52 -9.41
N HIS A 11 13.88 3.96 -8.32
CA HIS A 11 12.51 3.50 -8.23
C HIS A 11 11.79 4.25 -7.10
N LEU A 12 10.75 5.01 -7.44
CA LEU A 12 9.93 5.71 -6.46
C LEU A 12 8.80 4.78 -5.99
N THR A 13 8.82 4.40 -4.71
CA THR A 13 7.79 3.51 -4.16
C THR A 13 6.51 4.28 -3.90
N HIS A 14 5.36 3.62 -4.10
CA HIS A 14 4.01 4.10 -3.78
C HIS A 14 3.84 5.62 -4.09
N TYR A 15 4.13 5.97 -5.34
CA TYR A 15 4.21 7.34 -5.86
C TYR A 15 2.89 7.79 -6.46
N TYR A 16 2.28 8.80 -5.83
CA TYR A 16 1.03 9.42 -6.26
C TYR A 16 0.87 10.78 -5.61
N GLN A 17 -0.01 11.61 -6.17
CA GLN A 17 -0.44 12.85 -5.52
C GLN A 17 -1.24 12.51 -4.25
N LYS A 18 -0.80 13.00 -3.10
CA LYS A 18 -1.53 12.80 -1.84
C LYS A 18 -2.84 13.60 -1.81
N MET A 19 -3.86 13.04 -1.18
CA MET A 19 -5.14 13.73 -0.97
C MET A 19 -4.95 14.94 -0.05
N MET A 20 -5.54 16.09 -0.43
CA MET A 20 -5.48 17.31 0.37
C MET A 20 -6.40 17.19 1.58
N TYR A 21 -5.87 17.36 2.79
CA TYR A 21 -6.70 17.64 3.96
C TYR A 21 -6.93 19.15 4.01
N VAL A 22 -8.20 19.57 3.92
CA VAL A 22 -8.65 20.98 3.91
C VAL A 22 -8.16 21.80 5.12
N HIS A 23 -7.57 21.16 6.14
CA HIS A 23 -7.14 21.77 7.39
C HIS A 23 -5.62 22.03 7.51
N SER A 24 -4.79 21.62 6.55
CA SER A 24 -3.36 21.98 6.55
C SER A 24 -3.13 23.25 5.72
N LYS A 25 -3.19 24.42 6.35
CA LYS A 25 -2.93 25.73 5.73
C LYS A 25 -1.55 25.90 5.05
N ASN A 26 -0.67 24.89 5.10
CA ASN A 26 0.74 24.98 4.70
C ASN A 26 1.27 23.84 3.83
N ILE A 27 0.41 23.04 3.17
CA ILE A 27 0.90 22.06 2.20
C ILE A 27 0.32 22.40 0.83
N ALA A 28 1.03 23.24 0.08
CA ALA A 28 0.88 23.34 -1.36
C ALA A 28 1.39 22.02 -1.95
N ASN A 29 0.53 21.00 -1.97
CA ASN A 29 0.80 19.83 -2.80
C ASN A 29 0.65 20.27 -4.25
N GLY A 30 1.72 20.15 -5.04
CA GLY A 30 1.68 20.38 -6.48
C GLY A 30 0.56 19.56 -7.15
N ARG A 31 0.19 19.98 -8.36
CA ARG A 31 -0.74 19.24 -9.22
C ARG A 31 -0.16 17.86 -9.52
N HIS A 32 -0.99 16.88 -9.83
CA HIS A 32 -0.50 15.56 -10.24
C HIS A 32 0.44 15.63 -11.45
N THR A 33 0.24 16.61 -12.34
CA THR A 33 1.14 16.93 -13.46
C THR A 33 2.53 17.35 -13.00
N ASP A 34 2.65 18.05 -11.86
CA ASP A 34 3.96 18.46 -11.33
C ASP A 34 4.73 17.22 -10.84
N TYR A 35 4.02 16.24 -10.27
CA TYR A 35 4.61 14.97 -9.82
C TYR A 35 5.09 14.15 -11.02
N LEU A 36 4.21 13.92 -12.00
CA LEU A 36 4.55 13.16 -13.20
C LEU A 36 5.66 13.87 -14.00
N GLY A 37 5.62 15.20 -14.09
CA GLY A 37 6.67 16.00 -14.71
C GLY A 37 8.05 15.81 -14.06
N LEU A 38 8.14 15.55 -12.75
CA LEU A 38 9.42 15.21 -12.12
C LEU A 38 9.99 13.88 -12.64
N VAL A 39 9.12 12.90 -12.92
CA VAL A 39 9.51 11.61 -13.48
C VAL A 39 9.90 11.77 -14.95
N GLU A 40 9.05 12.44 -15.74
CA GLU A 40 9.26 12.68 -17.16
C GLU A 40 10.56 13.46 -17.41
N ASN A 41 10.77 14.59 -16.73
CA ASN A 41 11.99 15.38 -16.85
C ASN A 41 13.25 14.60 -16.47
N ALA A 42 13.17 13.71 -15.46
CA ALA A 42 14.30 12.88 -15.08
C ALA A 42 14.62 11.84 -16.18
N ILE A 43 13.60 11.20 -16.75
CA ILE A 43 13.75 10.27 -17.88
C ILE A 43 14.33 10.99 -19.10
N GLU A 44 13.81 12.16 -19.45
CA GLU A 44 14.29 12.99 -20.56
C GLU A 44 15.75 13.42 -20.38
N SER A 45 16.19 13.63 -19.13
CA SER A 45 17.59 13.91 -18.80
C SER A 45 18.51 12.68 -18.85
N GLY A 46 17.98 11.52 -19.25
CA GLY A 46 18.72 10.26 -19.40
C GLY A 46 18.80 9.41 -18.12
N MET A 47 18.04 9.74 -17.07
CA MET A 47 18.00 8.92 -15.86
C MET A 47 17.09 7.71 -16.03
N ASP A 48 17.52 6.55 -15.51
CA ASP A 48 16.67 5.36 -15.38
C ASP A 48 15.74 5.50 -14.17
N VAL A 49 14.54 6.06 -14.39
CA VAL A 49 13.53 6.31 -13.36
C VAL A 49 12.24 5.54 -13.64
N THR A 50 11.74 4.89 -12.60
CA THR A 50 10.41 4.23 -12.58
C THR A 50 9.73 4.52 -11.27
N PHE A 51 8.44 4.19 -11.18
CA PHE A 51 7.72 4.22 -9.91
C PHE A 51 6.69 3.10 -9.83
N ASP A 52 6.16 2.85 -8.64
CA ASP A 52 4.98 2.02 -8.43
C ASP A 52 3.86 2.80 -7.74
N CYS A 53 2.63 2.35 -7.90
CA CYS A 53 1.50 2.81 -7.11
C CYS A 53 0.49 1.68 -6.88
N TYR A 54 -0.38 1.85 -5.88
CA TYR A 54 -1.55 1.00 -5.65
C TYR A 54 -2.82 1.71 -6.13
N THR A 55 -3.87 0.93 -6.41
CA THR A 55 -5.11 1.38 -7.07
C THR A 55 -6.21 1.90 -6.13
N TYR A 56 -5.83 2.36 -4.93
CA TYR A 56 -6.78 2.76 -3.88
C TYR A 56 -6.44 4.14 -3.32
N ALA A 57 -7.47 4.88 -2.90
CA ALA A 57 -7.29 6.10 -2.12
C ALA A 57 -6.79 5.81 -0.70
N TYR A 58 -7.06 4.61 -0.17
CA TYR A 58 -6.74 4.24 1.21
C TYR A 58 -5.34 3.63 1.34
N SER A 59 -4.48 4.33 2.08
CA SER A 59 -3.18 3.82 2.51
C SER A 59 -3.30 3.04 3.83
N GLY A 60 -2.23 2.37 4.23
CA GLY A 60 -2.08 1.88 5.58
C GLY A 60 -0.63 1.77 6.02
N THR A 61 -0.38 1.99 7.30
CA THR A 61 0.95 1.84 7.92
C THR A 61 0.82 1.73 9.45
N THR A 62 1.94 1.65 10.15
CA THR A 62 1.98 1.67 11.62
C THR A 62 1.45 3.02 12.14
N LEU A 63 0.69 2.98 13.24
CA LEU A 63 0.09 4.19 13.81
C LEU A 63 1.15 5.19 14.30
N THR A 64 2.33 4.72 14.68
CA THR A 64 3.43 5.57 15.18
C THR A 64 3.93 6.60 14.15
N ILE A 65 3.65 6.43 12.85
CA ILE A 65 4.10 7.37 11.81
C ILE A 65 3.57 8.79 12.02
N ILE A 66 2.39 8.95 12.62
CA ILE A 66 1.74 10.26 12.83
C ILE A 66 2.40 11.07 13.96
N LEU A 67 3.22 10.40 14.78
CA LEU A 67 3.88 11.02 15.91
C LEU A 67 5.07 11.87 15.45
N PRO A 68 5.38 12.98 16.14
CA PRO A 68 6.54 13.82 15.85
C PRO A 68 7.84 13.00 15.83
N ASN A 69 8.75 13.32 14.90
CA ASN A 69 10.00 12.56 14.73
C ASN A 69 10.82 12.45 16.02
N TRP A 70 10.97 13.55 16.77
CA TRP A 70 11.73 13.56 18.03
C TRP A 70 11.21 12.54 19.05
N SER A 71 9.92 12.19 19.03
CA SER A 71 9.35 11.22 19.97
C SER A 71 9.77 9.78 19.67
N LYS A 72 10.26 9.53 18.45
CA LYS A 72 10.70 8.22 17.95
C LYS A 72 12.23 8.09 17.95
N ASP A 73 12.95 9.19 18.13
CA ASP A 73 14.41 9.21 18.17
C ASP A 73 14.90 8.37 19.37
N GLY A 74 15.74 7.36 19.09
CA GLY A 74 16.17 6.40 20.11
C GLY A 74 15.34 5.12 20.19
N GLY A 75 14.38 4.90 19.28
CA GLY A 75 13.70 3.62 19.09
C GLY A 75 12.43 3.44 19.93
N PRO A 76 11.80 2.24 19.85
CA PRO A 76 10.49 1.98 20.45
C PRO A 76 10.48 2.09 21.98
N GLU A 77 11.57 1.72 22.67
CA GLU A 77 11.69 1.87 24.11
C GLU A 77 11.66 3.34 24.51
N LYS A 78 12.35 4.19 23.74
CA LYS A 78 12.39 5.63 24.00
C LYS A 78 11.03 6.29 23.73
N LEU A 79 10.37 5.88 22.65
CA LEU A 79 9.00 6.28 22.37
C LEU A 79 8.05 5.90 23.53
N MET A 80 8.16 4.67 24.06
CA MET A 80 7.34 4.23 25.18
C MET A 80 7.56 5.11 26.43
N GLN A 81 8.81 5.47 26.74
CA GLN A 81 9.11 6.42 27.82
C GLN A 81 8.45 7.78 27.60
N HIS A 82 8.46 8.29 26.37
CA HIS A 82 7.77 9.55 26.02
C HIS A 82 6.25 9.44 26.16
N LEU A 83 5.66 8.30 25.78
CA LEU A 83 4.22 8.07 25.91
C LEU A 83 3.77 7.88 27.37
N GLN A 84 4.67 7.50 28.28
CA GLN A 84 4.40 7.42 29.72
C GLN A 84 4.64 8.75 30.45
N SER A 85 5.36 9.70 29.86
CA SER A 85 5.66 11.00 30.46
C SER A 85 4.58 12.04 30.18
N THR A 86 4.00 12.63 31.23
CA THR A 86 3.01 13.71 31.13
C THR A 86 3.49 14.89 30.28
N ASN A 87 4.74 15.31 30.44
CA ASN A 87 5.31 16.44 29.70
C ASN A 87 5.49 16.11 28.21
N SER A 88 6.00 14.91 27.90
CA SER A 88 6.17 14.45 26.53
C SER A 88 4.84 14.25 25.83
N ARG A 89 3.83 13.67 26.50
CA ARG A 89 2.47 13.52 25.94
C ARG A 89 1.84 14.86 25.57
N LYS A 90 1.96 15.89 26.43
CA LYS A 90 1.46 17.25 26.12
C LYS A 90 2.14 17.83 24.88
N LYS A 91 3.46 17.66 24.75
CA LYS A 91 4.21 18.11 23.58
C LYS A 91 3.80 17.34 22.31
N ILE A 92 3.68 16.01 22.40
CA ILE A 92 3.19 15.16 21.30
C ILE A 92 1.80 15.60 20.85
N ALA A 93 0.86 15.79 21.78
CA ALA A 93 -0.50 16.20 21.46
C ALA A 93 -0.59 17.55 20.74
N LYS A 94 0.37 18.45 20.98
CA LYS A 94 0.45 19.75 20.28
C LYS A 94 1.02 19.61 18.85
N GLU A 95 1.94 18.68 18.63
CA GLU A 95 2.74 18.57 17.41
C GLU A 95 2.32 17.42 16.48
N ILE A 96 1.45 16.52 16.94
CA ILE A 96 0.95 15.38 16.16
C ILE A 96 0.26 15.82 14.87
N ASN A 97 0.39 15.03 13.80
CA ASN A 97 -0.29 15.30 12.55
C ASN A 97 -1.82 15.16 12.71
N LYS A 98 -2.55 16.27 12.62
CA LYS A 98 -3.99 16.37 12.93
C LYS A 98 -4.94 15.65 11.97
N THR A 99 -4.46 14.88 11.00
CA THR A 99 -5.30 14.06 10.11
C THR A 99 -5.77 12.74 10.76
N PHE A 100 -5.23 12.40 11.92
CA PHE A 100 -5.53 11.15 12.63
C PHE A 100 -6.99 10.96 13.12
N PRO A 101 -7.82 11.99 13.42
CA PRO A 101 -9.13 11.77 14.04
C PRO A 101 -10.07 10.87 13.23
N THR A 102 -10.01 10.96 11.89
CA THR A 102 -10.84 10.15 10.97
C THR A 102 -10.15 8.87 10.49
N THR A 103 -8.94 8.60 10.99
CA THR A 103 -8.16 7.44 10.61
C THR A 103 -8.68 6.19 11.34
N TRP A 104 -8.82 5.08 10.63
CA TRP A 104 -9.28 3.80 11.20
C TRP A 104 -8.11 3.03 11.81
N LEU A 105 -8.32 2.51 13.01
CA LEU A 105 -7.33 1.71 13.72
C LEU A 105 -7.58 0.23 13.48
N THR A 106 -6.51 -0.54 13.37
CA THR A 106 -6.56 -1.99 13.13
C THR A 106 -5.35 -2.66 13.78
N ASN A 107 -5.36 -3.99 13.77
CA ASN A 107 -4.31 -4.82 14.36
C ASN A 107 -4.25 -4.74 15.89
N PHE A 108 -5.39 -4.58 16.56
CA PHE A 108 -5.46 -4.75 18.00
C PHE A 108 -5.15 -6.20 18.38
N LYS A 109 -4.24 -6.41 19.34
CA LYS A 109 -3.85 -7.74 19.83
C LYS A 109 -4.46 -8.04 21.18
N LYS A 110 -4.74 -7.03 22.01
CA LYS A 110 -5.35 -7.26 23.33
C LYS A 110 -6.86 -7.53 23.19
N PRO A 111 -7.39 -8.58 23.84
CA PRO A 111 -8.82 -8.91 23.74
C PRO A 111 -9.77 -7.76 24.08
N HIS A 112 -9.45 -6.92 25.07
CA HIS A 112 -10.32 -5.82 25.49
C HIS A 112 -10.38 -4.65 24.49
N ASN A 113 -9.41 -4.55 23.58
CA ASN A 113 -9.38 -3.54 22.52
C ASN A 113 -9.91 -4.05 21.18
N LYS A 114 -10.19 -5.36 21.04
CA LYS A 114 -10.71 -5.93 19.79
C LYS A 114 -11.98 -5.28 19.27
N LYS A 115 -12.81 -4.77 20.17
CA LYS A 115 -14.01 -3.98 19.83
C LYS A 115 -13.73 -2.68 19.05
N TYR A 116 -12.47 -2.25 18.97
CA TYR A 116 -12.05 -1.05 18.24
C TYR A 116 -11.47 -1.34 16.84
N ASP A 117 -11.26 -2.61 16.47
CA ASP A 117 -10.76 -2.97 15.14
C ASP A 117 -11.70 -2.42 14.06
N GLY A 118 -11.17 -1.63 13.13
CA GLY A 118 -11.91 -1.01 12.03
C GLY A 118 -12.58 0.33 12.37
N LEU A 119 -12.60 0.74 13.63
CA LEU A 119 -13.17 2.03 14.05
C LEU A 119 -12.17 3.17 13.91
N SER A 120 -12.68 4.38 13.65
CA SER A 120 -11.89 5.59 13.63
C SER A 120 -11.52 6.05 15.04
N VAL A 121 -10.46 6.86 15.14
CA VAL A 121 -10.05 7.43 16.43
C VAL A 121 -11.21 8.22 17.08
N ASN A 122 -12.01 8.95 16.29
CA ASN A 122 -13.19 9.66 16.79
C ASN A 122 -14.27 8.74 17.34
N GLU A 123 -14.63 7.67 16.62
CA GLU A 123 -15.62 6.70 17.11
C GLU A 123 -15.16 6.07 18.44
N ILE A 124 -13.87 5.72 18.55
CA ILE A 124 -13.30 5.18 19.78
C ILE A 124 -13.28 6.24 20.90
N ALA A 125 -13.00 7.50 20.57
CA ALA A 125 -13.03 8.63 21.49
C ALA A 125 -14.41 8.86 22.08
N GLU A 126 -15.46 8.80 21.25
CA GLU A 126 -16.86 8.85 21.66
C GLU A 126 -17.21 7.67 22.58
N MET A 127 -16.82 6.43 22.22
CA MET A 127 -17.04 5.24 23.06
C MET A 127 -16.36 5.33 24.43
N ARG A 128 -15.20 5.99 24.51
CA ARG A 128 -14.41 6.14 25.74
C ARG A 128 -14.73 7.42 26.51
N ASN A 129 -15.54 8.33 25.94
CA ASN A 129 -15.77 9.69 26.45
C ASN A 129 -14.45 10.43 26.78
N GLN A 130 -13.51 10.42 25.83
CA GLN A 130 -12.17 10.99 25.98
C GLN A 130 -11.76 11.74 24.73
N GLU A 131 -10.84 12.70 24.86
CA GLU A 131 -10.26 13.41 23.72
C GLU A 131 -9.55 12.44 22.74
N PRO A 132 -9.72 12.58 21.40
CA PRO A 132 -9.14 11.67 20.41
C PRO A 132 -7.63 11.45 20.56
N VAL A 133 -6.87 12.51 20.85
CA VAL A 133 -5.42 12.40 21.04
C VAL A 133 -5.07 11.60 22.29
N THR A 134 -5.86 11.72 23.36
CA THR A 134 -5.64 10.98 24.61
C THR A 134 -5.89 9.50 24.39
N VAL A 135 -7.02 9.15 23.74
CA VAL A 135 -7.33 7.78 23.34
C VAL A 135 -6.22 7.17 22.51
N LEU A 136 -5.75 7.89 21.50
CA LEU A 136 -4.69 7.44 20.61
C LEU A 136 -3.40 7.10 21.38
N LEU A 137 -2.95 8.01 22.25
CA LEU A 137 -1.72 7.82 23.02
C LEU A 137 -1.87 6.69 24.07
N ASP A 138 -3.05 6.54 24.68
CA ASP A 138 -3.34 5.42 25.59
C ASP A 138 -3.28 4.08 24.87
N LEU A 139 -3.94 3.97 23.72
CA LEU A 139 -3.98 2.74 22.93
C LEU A 139 -2.58 2.36 22.43
N LEU A 140 -1.75 3.33 22.03
CA LEU A 140 -0.36 3.07 21.65
C LEU A 140 0.47 2.47 22.81
N VAL A 141 0.24 2.88 24.05
CA VAL A 141 0.91 2.29 25.21
C VAL A 141 0.38 0.89 25.48
N ASP A 142 -0.94 0.73 25.53
CA ASP A 142 -1.60 -0.52 25.92
C ASP A 142 -1.37 -1.67 24.90
N GLU A 143 -1.35 -1.35 23.61
CA GLU A 143 -1.04 -2.28 22.52
C GLU A 143 0.46 -2.38 22.21
N ASN A 144 1.32 -1.83 23.06
CA ASN A 144 2.78 -1.85 22.88
C ASN A 144 3.22 -1.42 21.47
N LEU A 145 2.68 -0.29 21.00
CA LEU A 145 2.92 0.32 19.69
C LEU A 145 2.47 -0.52 18.47
N GLY A 146 1.77 -1.65 18.69
CA GLY A 146 1.42 -2.61 17.64
C GLY A 146 0.27 -2.22 16.72
N ILE A 147 -0.38 -1.08 16.96
CA ILE A 147 -1.55 -0.64 16.19
C ILE A 147 -1.12 -0.16 14.81
N SER A 148 -1.86 -0.59 13.79
CA SER A 148 -1.78 -0.05 12.43
C SER A 148 -2.97 0.84 12.14
N PHE A 149 -2.87 1.62 11.08
CA PHE A 149 -3.92 2.50 10.65
C PHE A 149 -4.25 2.31 9.17
N VAL A 150 -5.51 2.59 8.81
CA VAL A 150 -5.98 2.76 7.43
C VAL A 150 -6.61 4.15 7.30
N GLY A 151 -6.20 4.90 6.28
CA GLY A 151 -6.67 6.27 6.10
C GLY A 151 -6.48 6.76 4.66
N LEU A 152 -6.95 7.96 4.36
CA LEU A 152 -6.78 8.54 3.03
C LEU A 152 -5.31 8.88 2.78
N GLY A 153 -4.76 8.30 1.71
CA GLY A 153 -3.40 8.51 1.25
C GLY A 153 -3.38 9.22 -0.10
N GLY A 154 -3.80 8.52 -1.16
CA GLY A 154 -3.79 9.01 -2.53
C GLY A 154 -5.05 9.78 -2.91
N ASN A 155 -4.90 10.77 -3.80
CA ASN A 155 -6.02 11.49 -4.37
C ASN A 155 -6.73 10.58 -5.41
N PRO A 156 -7.98 10.11 -5.14
CA PRO A 156 -8.67 9.19 -6.06
C PRO A 156 -8.90 9.78 -7.44
N GLN A 157 -9.03 11.11 -7.57
CA GLN A 157 -9.31 11.78 -8.83
C GLN A 157 -8.11 11.79 -9.78
N THR A 158 -6.89 11.70 -9.25
CA THR A 158 -5.66 11.79 -10.06
C THR A 158 -4.89 10.47 -10.11
N LEU A 159 -5.28 9.49 -9.29
CA LEU A 159 -4.67 8.18 -9.26
C LEU A 159 -4.65 7.46 -10.62
N PRO A 160 -5.68 7.54 -11.48
CA PRO A 160 -5.62 6.94 -12.82
C PRO A 160 -4.47 7.43 -13.70
N GLU A 161 -4.04 8.68 -13.55
CA GLU A 161 -2.89 9.22 -14.29
C GLU A 161 -1.59 8.51 -13.90
N PHE A 162 -1.39 8.23 -12.62
CA PHE A 162 -0.22 7.47 -12.14
C PHE A 162 -0.28 6.01 -12.57
N VAL A 163 -1.46 5.38 -12.50
CA VAL A 163 -1.66 3.98 -12.89
C VAL A 163 -1.35 3.77 -14.37
N LYS A 164 -1.85 4.64 -15.27
CA LYS A 164 -1.66 4.50 -16.72
C LYS A 164 -0.30 4.97 -17.21
N HIS A 165 0.42 5.80 -16.45
CA HIS A 165 1.69 6.39 -16.87
C HIS A 165 2.74 5.33 -17.31
N PRO A 166 3.47 5.50 -18.43
CA PRO A 166 4.38 4.48 -18.95
C PRO A 166 5.48 3.99 -18.00
N ALA A 167 5.99 4.88 -17.14
CA ALA A 167 7.02 4.55 -16.14
C ALA A 167 6.48 3.92 -14.84
N GLY A 168 5.15 3.80 -14.70
CA GLY A 168 4.48 3.29 -13.50
C GLY A 168 4.25 1.78 -13.54
N MET A 169 4.57 1.09 -12.45
CA MET A 169 4.20 -0.30 -12.15
C MET A 169 3.12 -0.34 -11.07
N ILE A 170 2.58 -1.53 -10.82
CA ILE A 170 1.58 -1.73 -9.78
C ILE A 170 2.16 -2.57 -8.65
N ALA A 171 2.02 -2.05 -7.43
CA ALA A 171 2.36 -2.75 -6.20
C ALA A 171 1.24 -2.53 -5.19
N SER A 172 0.86 -3.57 -4.43
CA SER A 172 -0.26 -3.45 -3.48
C SER A 172 0.09 -2.68 -2.21
N ASP A 173 1.38 -2.58 -1.86
CA ASP A 173 1.88 -1.97 -0.62
C ASP A 173 1.11 -2.51 0.62
N SER A 174 0.84 -3.81 0.62
CA SER A 174 -0.10 -4.42 1.57
C SER A 174 0.46 -4.58 2.97
N ILE A 175 -0.41 -4.39 3.96
CA ILE A 175 -0.16 -4.79 5.35
C ILE A 175 -1.16 -5.89 5.68
N LEU A 176 -0.66 -7.10 5.90
CA LEU A 176 -1.48 -8.31 6.10
C LEU A 176 -1.97 -8.47 7.55
N PHE A 177 -1.57 -7.56 8.44
CA PHE A 177 -1.90 -7.62 9.87
C PHE A 177 -3.27 -7.00 10.17
N GLY A 178 -3.96 -7.59 11.14
CA GLY A 178 -5.26 -7.12 11.61
C GLY A 178 -6.45 -7.64 10.80
N ASP A 179 -7.63 -7.40 11.35
CA ASP A 179 -8.90 -7.87 10.79
C ASP A 179 -9.48 -6.86 9.78
N HIS A 180 -9.05 -5.60 9.87
CA HIS A 180 -9.46 -4.52 8.96
C HIS A 180 -8.25 -3.85 8.28
N PRO A 181 -7.50 -4.55 7.40
CA PRO A 181 -6.45 -3.92 6.59
C PRO A 181 -7.05 -2.99 5.53
N SER A 182 -6.20 -2.24 4.81
CA SER A 182 -6.68 -1.49 3.65
C SER A 182 -7.22 -2.45 2.58
N PRO A 183 -8.36 -2.16 1.91
CA PRO A 183 -8.91 -3.03 0.88
C PRO A 183 -7.95 -3.27 -0.30
N ARG A 184 -6.94 -2.40 -0.48
CA ARG A 184 -5.83 -2.62 -1.42
C ARG A 184 -5.16 -3.98 -1.25
N THR A 185 -5.16 -4.50 -0.02
CA THR A 185 -4.51 -5.77 0.31
C THR A 185 -5.05 -6.97 -0.44
N PHE A 186 -6.35 -6.98 -0.72
CA PHE A 186 -7.00 -8.11 -1.36
C PHE A 186 -7.45 -7.83 -2.80
N GLY A 187 -7.24 -6.60 -3.28
CA GLY A 187 -7.86 -6.13 -4.50
C GLY A 187 -6.99 -5.33 -5.46
N THR A 188 -5.72 -5.04 -5.17
CA THR A 188 -4.91 -4.15 -6.04
C THR A 188 -4.81 -4.64 -7.49
N PHE A 189 -4.42 -5.90 -7.69
CA PHE A 189 -4.11 -6.43 -9.02
C PHE A 189 -5.37 -6.69 -9.85
N THR A 190 -6.41 -7.26 -9.23
CA THR A 190 -7.69 -7.51 -9.90
C THR A 190 -8.43 -6.23 -10.23
N LYS A 191 -8.31 -5.18 -9.41
CA LYS A 191 -8.86 -3.84 -9.72
C LYS A 191 -8.26 -3.25 -11.00
N ILE A 192 -6.99 -3.54 -11.32
CA ILE A 192 -6.40 -3.15 -12.61
C ILE A 192 -7.13 -3.80 -13.78
N ILE A 193 -7.47 -5.09 -13.64
CA ILE A 193 -8.12 -5.88 -14.70
C ILE A 193 -9.59 -5.48 -14.83
N SER A 194 -10.35 -5.51 -13.73
CA SER A 194 -11.79 -5.30 -13.71
C SER A 194 -12.16 -3.84 -13.95
N GLU A 195 -11.57 -2.91 -13.20
CA GLU A 195 -11.98 -1.51 -13.25
C GLU A 195 -11.11 -0.73 -14.25
N TYR A 196 -9.80 -0.66 -14.05
CA TYR A 196 -8.96 0.24 -14.85
C TYR A 196 -8.85 -0.15 -16.33
N ALA A 197 -8.87 -1.44 -16.65
CA ALA A 197 -8.72 -1.93 -18.02
C ALA A 197 -10.07 -2.27 -18.69
N ARG A 198 -10.93 -3.06 -18.03
CA ARG A 198 -12.19 -3.53 -18.62
C ARG A 198 -13.30 -2.47 -18.55
N ASP A 199 -13.59 -1.93 -17.36
CA ASP A 199 -14.78 -1.08 -17.14
C ASP A 199 -14.51 0.39 -17.51
N ASP A 200 -13.46 1.00 -16.96
CA ASP A 200 -13.13 2.43 -17.13
C ASP A 200 -12.24 2.70 -18.35
N GLN A 201 -11.57 1.65 -18.85
CA GLN A 201 -10.71 1.72 -20.04
C GLN A 201 -9.59 2.79 -19.97
N PHE A 202 -9.06 3.07 -18.77
CA PHE A 202 -7.94 3.99 -18.59
C PHE A 202 -6.63 3.50 -19.25
N LEU A 203 -6.52 2.18 -19.47
CA LEU A 203 -5.44 1.54 -20.20
C LEU A 203 -5.93 0.23 -20.83
N THR A 204 -5.17 -0.32 -21.79
CA THR A 204 -5.49 -1.63 -22.35
C THR A 204 -5.21 -2.75 -21.34
N LEU A 205 -5.90 -3.89 -21.49
CA LEU A 205 -5.67 -5.07 -20.65
C LEU A 205 -4.20 -5.51 -20.70
N GLU A 206 -3.59 -5.54 -21.89
CA GLU A 206 -2.20 -5.96 -22.08
C GLU A 206 -1.23 -5.02 -21.34
N ASN A 207 -1.48 -3.72 -21.38
CA ASN A 207 -0.69 -2.75 -20.63
C ASN A 207 -0.88 -2.94 -19.12
N GLY A 208 -2.09 -3.28 -18.66
CA GLY A 208 -2.36 -3.58 -17.26
C GLY A 208 -1.58 -4.80 -16.81
N ILE A 209 -1.66 -5.90 -17.57
CA ILE A 209 -0.89 -7.12 -17.33
C ILE A 209 0.62 -6.82 -17.36
N ARG A 210 1.13 -6.07 -18.34
CA ARG A 210 2.55 -5.70 -18.45
C ARG A 210 3.05 -5.02 -17.18
N LYS A 211 2.28 -4.08 -16.62
CA LYS A 211 2.61 -3.33 -15.40
C LYS A 211 2.65 -4.19 -14.12
N MET A 212 2.12 -5.41 -14.19
CA MET A 212 2.05 -6.38 -13.09
C MET A 212 2.88 -7.66 -13.35
N SER A 213 3.55 -7.77 -14.50
CA SER A 213 4.30 -8.97 -14.91
C SER A 213 5.69 -8.64 -15.47
N SER A 214 5.80 -8.40 -16.78
CA SER A 214 7.08 -8.21 -17.46
C SER A 214 7.80 -6.93 -17.03
N PHE A 215 7.08 -5.85 -16.74
CA PHE A 215 7.73 -4.61 -16.31
C PHE A 215 8.43 -4.75 -14.95
N PRO A 216 7.79 -5.24 -13.87
CA PRO A 216 8.51 -5.50 -12.62
C PRO A 216 9.59 -6.58 -12.76
N ALA A 217 9.39 -7.61 -13.57
CA ALA A 217 10.43 -8.60 -13.84
C ALA A 217 11.68 -7.98 -14.49
N GLN A 218 11.50 -7.13 -15.50
CA GLN A 218 12.59 -6.37 -16.13
C GLN A 218 13.26 -5.44 -15.14
N ARG A 219 12.48 -4.72 -14.31
CA ARG A 219 13.02 -3.77 -13.33
C ARG A 219 13.90 -4.46 -12.28
N LEU A 220 13.51 -5.64 -11.83
CA LEU A 220 14.21 -6.42 -10.82
C LEU A 220 15.30 -7.32 -11.41
N GLY A 221 15.41 -7.41 -12.74
CA GLY A 221 16.39 -8.26 -13.44
C GLY A 221 16.08 -9.75 -13.38
N LEU A 222 14.79 -10.12 -13.38
CA LEU A 222 14.31 -11.51 -13.35
C LEU A 222 14.26 -12.05 -14.79
N LYS A 223 15.32 -12.74 -15.22
CA LYS A 223 15.54 -13.07 -16.63
C LYS A 223 14.49 -14.01 -17.25
N ASN A 224 13.96 -14.95 -16.46
CA ASN A 224 13.07 -16.01 -16.92
C ASN A 224 11.66 -15.86 -16.33
N LYS A 225 11.24 -14.65 -15.96
CA LYS A 225 9.94 -14.38 -15.31
C LYS A 225 9.17 -13.24 -15.98
N GLY A 226 7.87 -13.19 -15.75
CA GLY A 226 6.99 -12.09 -16.15
C GLY A 226 6.54 -12.10 -17.62
N LEU A 227 6.94 -13.10 -18.41
CA LEU A 227 6.53 -13.29 -19.80
C LEU A 227 6.14 -14.76 -20.02
N ILE A 228 5.20 -15.00 -20.93
CA ILE A 228 4.82 -16.35 -21.39
C ILE A 228 5.68 -16.69 -22.61
N LEU A 229 6.82 -17.34 -22.38
CA LEU A 229 7.78 -17.75 -23.41
C LEU A 229 8.33 -19.14 -23.10
N ASN A 230 8.86 -19.83 -24.12
CA ASN A 230 9.58 -21.07 -23.91
C ASN A 230 10.78 -20.84 -22.99
N ASN A 231 11.05 -21.80 -22.10
CA ASN A 231 12.15 -21.76 -21.12
C ASN A 231 12.03 -20.68 -20.03
N TYR A 232 10.85 -20.09 -19.84
CA TYR A 232 10.54 -19.23 -18.69
C TYR A 232 9.88 -20.03 -17.56
N ASP A 233 9.94 -19.52 -16.34
CA ASP A 233 9.24 -20.11 -15.21
C ASP A 233 7.73 -20.11 -15.48
N ALA A 234 7.09 -21.24 -15.17
CA ALA A 234 5.65 -21.42 -15.31
C ALA A 234 4.89 -20.74 -14.15
N ASP A 235 5.03 -19.42 -14.07
CA ASP A 235 4.26 -18.52 -13.21
C ASP A 235 3.10 -17.93 -14.03
N VAL A 236 1.94 -18.57 -13.95
CA VAL A 236 0.80 -18.32 -14.85
C VAL A 236 -0.47 -18.09 -14.05
N ILE A 237 -1.29 -17.14 -14.48
CA ILE A 237 -2.61 -16.87 -13.92
C ILE A 237 -3.65 -17.08 -15.03
N VAL A 238 -4.70 -17.83 -14.73
CA VAL A 238 -5.89 -17.97 -15.57
C VAL A 238 -7.04 -17.28 -14.88
N PHE A 239 -7.70 -16.36 -15.58
CA PHE A 239 -8.83 -15.60 -15.05
C PHE A 239 -9.92 -15.42 -16.10
N ASP A 240 -11.16 -15.33 -15.64
CA ASP A 240 -12.35 -15.04 -16.44
C ASP A 240 -12.55 -13.51 -16.48
N LEU A 241 -12.28 -12.89 -17.62
CA LEU A 241 -12.33 -11.43 -17.78
C LEU A 241 -13.74 -10.83 -17.51
N PRO A 242 -14.84 -11.42 -18.00
CA PRO A 242 -16.18 -11.02 -17.56
C PRO A 242 -16.45 -11.13 -16.06
N LYS A 243 -15.88 -12.13 -15.37
CA LYS A 243 -16.16 -12.36 -13.93
C LYS A 243 -15.18 -11.69 -12.97
N VAL A 244 -13.99 -11.28 -13.42
CA VAL A 244 -12.98 -10.72 -12.51
C VAL A 244 -13.51 -9.47 -11.80
N ASN A 245 -13.44 -9.46 -10.48
CA ASN A 245 -14.03 -8.41 -9.66
C ASN A 245 -13.35 -8.32 -8.28
N VAL A 246 -13.61 -7.21 -7.57
CA VAL A 246 -13.00 -6.88 -6.29
C VAL A 246 -14.06 -6.60 -5.22
N PRO A 247 -14.48 -7.62 -4.45
CA PRO A 247 -15.45 -7.44 -3.36
C PRO A 247 -14.86 -6.79 -2.11
N ALA A 248 -13.53 -6.65 -2.03
CA ALA A 248 -12.86 -6.03 -0.89
C ALA A 248 -13.25 -4.55 -0.77
N THR A 249 -13.96 -4.22 0.31
CA THR A 249 -14.38 -2.85 0.62
C THR A 249 -13.73 -2.36 1.91
N LYS A 250 -13.89 -1.08 2.23
CA LYS A 250 -13.46 -0.58 3.55
C LYS A 250 -14.12 -1.34 4.71
N ALA A 251 -15.42 -1.63 4.60
CA ALA A 251 -16.18 -2.31 5.66
C ALA A 251 -15.82 -3.79 5.76
N ASN A 252 -15.59 -4.44 4.62
CA ASN A 252 -15.21 -5.84 4.52
C ASN A 252 -13.93 -5.97 3.69
N PRO A 253 -12.74 -5.65 4.26
CA PRO A 253 -11.51 -5.54 3.47
C PRO A 253 -10.85 -6.88 3.16
N ARG A 254 -11.21 -7.95 3.87
CA ARG A 254 -10.62 -9.29 3.73
C ARG A 254 -11.44 -10.21 2.81
N GLN A 255 -11.96 -9.66 1.71
CA GLN A 255 -12.69 -10.43 0.71
C GLN A 255 -11.75 -10.78 -0.43
N LEU A 256 -11.67 -12.07 -0.78
CA LEU A 256 -10.84 -12.53 -1.89
C LEU A 256 -11.37 -11.98 -3.22
N SER A 257 -10.47 -11.74 -4.17
CA SER A 257 -10.87 -11.36 -5.51
C SER A 257 -11.60 -12.51 -6.22
N GLU A 258 -12.55 -12.16 -7.07
CA GLU A 258 -13.35 -13.11 -7.85
C GLU A 258 -12.80 -13.24 -9.27
N GLY A 259 -13.17 -14.33 -9.96
CA GLY A 259 -12.80 -14.56 -11.37
C GLY A 259 -11.36 -15.01 -11.62
N ILE A 260 -10.55 -15.21 -10.58
CA ILE A 260 -9.23 -15.87 -10.68
C ILE A 260 -9.45 -17.38 -10.55
N GLU A 261 -9.31 -18.12 -11.65
CA GLU A 261 -9.61 -19.54 -11.72
C GLU A 261 -8.41 -20.39 -11.31
N GLN A 262 -7.22 -20.03 -11.80
CA GLN A 262 -5.99 -20.79 -11.56
C GLN A 262 -4.82 -19.85 -11.33
N VAL A 263 -3.97 -20.22 -10.39
CA VAL A 263 -2.65 -19.62 -10.19
C VAL A 263 -1.65 -20.76 -10.12
N ILE A 264 -0.66 -20.69 -11.00
CA ILE A 264 0.41 -21.66 -11.15
C ILE A 264 1.70 -20.92 -10.80
N VAL A 265 2.51 -21.50 -9.93
CA VAL A 265 3.82 -20.96 -9.55
C VAL A 265 4.85 -22.07 -9.74
N ASN A 266 5.91 -21.79 -10.51
CA ASN A 266 6.92 -22.78 -10.91
C ASN A 266 6.29 -24.10 -11.44
N GLY A 267 5.20 -24.00 -12.21
CA GLY A 267 4.53 -25.14 -12.83
C GLY A 267 3.60 -25.95 -11.90
N GLN A 268 3.40 -25.52 -10.66
CA GLN A 268 2.49 -26.18 -9.72
C GLN A 268 1.30 -25.28 -9.39
N PHE A 269 0.09 -25.85 -9.37
CA PHE A 269 -1.11 -25.14 -8.93
C PHE A 269 -1.00 -24.75 -7.46
N VAL A 270 -1.09 -23.44 -7.19
CA VAL A 270 -1.30 -22.87 -5.84
C VAL A 270 -2.76 -22.47 -5.63
N ILE A 271 -3.44 -22.08 -6.71
CA ILE A 271 -4.90 -21.97 -6.78
C ILE A 271 -5.38 -22.81 -7.97
N LYS A 272 -6.38 -23.65 -7.74
CA LYS A 272 -7.04 -24.45 -8.78
C LYS A 272 -8.54 -24.46 -8.51
N ASP A 273 -9.33 -24.21 -9.56
CA ASP A 273 -10.79 -24.12 -9.47
C ASP A 273 -11.23 -23.10 -8.38
N SER A 274 -10.51 -21.97 -8.32
CA SER A 274 -10.68 -20.88 -7.34
C SER A 274 -10.40 -21.25 -5.87
N GLU A 275 -9.85 -22.43 -5.58
CA GLU A 275 -9.45 -22.85 -4.23
C GLU A 275 -7.92 -22.96 -4.07
N HIS A 276 -7.41 -22.56 -2.90
CA HIS A 276 -5.99 -22.70 -2.60
C HIS A 276 -5.62 -24.17 -2.35
N THR A 277 -4.63 -24.68 -3.07
CA THR A 277 -4.28 -26.12 -3.05
C THR A 277 -3.45 -26.54 -1.83
N GLY A 278 -2.85 -25.56 -1.14
CA GLY A 278 -1.89 -25.79 -0.05
C GLY A 278 -0.44 -25.91 -0.52
N ASN A 279 -0.20 -25.98 -1.83
CA ASN A 279 1.16 -26.03 -2.37
C ASN A 279 1.90 -24.69 -2.14
N LEU A 280 3.17 -24.77 -1.76
CA LEU A 280 4.05 -23.62 -1.55
C LEU A 280 5.31 -23.73 -2.42
N PRO A 281 5.18 -23.79 -3.77
CA PRO A 281 6.29 -24.04 -4.69
C PRO A 281 7.21 -22.83 -4.90
N GLY A 282 6.97 -21.72 -4.18
CA GLY A 282 7.75 -20.49 -4.27
C GLY A 282 9.22 -20.72 -3.90
N LYS A 283 10.12 -20.06 -4.62
CA LYS A 283 11.56 -20.09 -4.37
C LYS A 283 12.07 -18.70 -4.04
N ALA A 284 13.11 -18.63 -3.21
CA ALA A 284 13.82 -17.38 -2.97
C ALA A 284 14.56 -16.95 -4.25
N ILE A 285 14.27 -15.74 -4.72
CA ILE A 285 14.93 -15.14 -5.89
C ILE A 285 16.20 -14.44 -5.43
N ARG A 286 17.32 -14.70 -6.11
CA ARG A 286 18.61 -14.07 -5.81
C ARG A 286 19.11 -13.29 -7.02
N ARG A 287 19.47 -12.03 -6.82
CA ARG A 287 20.04 -11.19 -7.88
C ARG A 287 21.28 -11.88 -8.48
N GLY A 288 21.29 -12.07 -9.81
CA GLY A 288 22.42 -12.66 -10.53
C GLY A 288 22.50 -14.20 -10.50
N ARG A 289 21.54 -14.90 -9.90
CA ARG A 289 21.40 -16.35 -10.03
C ARG A 289 20.00 -16.66 -10.54
N ASP A 290 19.93 -17.28 -11.71
CA ASP A 290 18.66 -17.81 -12.21
C ASP A 290 18.29 -19.02 -11.31
N SER A 291 17.03 -19.08 -10.86
CA SER A 291 16.52 -20.05 -9.84
C SER A 291 15.98 -21.35 -10.41
#